data_AF-A0AAV6XYE7-F1
#
_entry.id   AF-A0AAV6XYE7-F1
#
_cell.length_a   1.000
_cell.length_b   1.000
_cell.length_c   1.000
_cell.angle_alpha   90.00
_cell.angle_beta   90.00
_cell.angle_gamma   90.00
#
_symmetry.space_group_name_H-M   'P 1'
#
loop_
_entity.id
_entity.type
_entity.pdbx_description
1 polymer ?
#
loop_
_entity_poly.entity_id
_entity_poly.type
_entity_poly.pdbx_seq_one_letter_code
_entity_poly.pdbx_strand_id
1 'polypeptide(L)'
;MAEESERKRFLAQREAEKEEERRAREKIRQKLQQDKLERKGILGLPREDPPTMKPATALPQKIKNSQPVDPDLLPVKPATKKELMRECLRSLKRQNKDDNARTMRAFQTLMIYVKNIANNPDEEIFRKIRISNPAFQDRVGKFEEGIQFLELCGFERDEGGDFLLLPQEKVDMSALTLAGSELQNALTNPYFGLLSG
;
A
#
# COMPACT_ATOMS: atom_id res chain seq x y z
N MET A 1 -41.92 22.71 -22.60
CA MET A 1 -42.37 21.34 -22.24
C MET A 1 -41.53 20.22 -22.88
N ALA A 2 -41.02 20.37 -24.11
CA ALA A 2 -40.20 19.34 -24.77
C ALA A 2 -38.77 19.20 -24.17
N GLU A 3 -38.07 20.30 -23.93
CA GLU A 3 -36.66 20.33 -23.50
C GLU A 3 -36.43 19.70 -22.09
N GLU A 4 -37.41 19.82 -21.19
CA GLU A 4 -37.35 19.22 -19.85
C GLU A 4 -37.54 17.70 -19.88
N SER A 5 -38.28 17.19 -20.88
CA SER A 5 -38.51 15.76 -21.08
C SER A 5 -37.25 15.06 -21.63
N GLU A 6 -36.49 15.76 -22.48
CA GLU A 6 -35.23 15.27 -23.05
C GLU A 6 -34.13 15.21 -21.97
N ARG A 7 -34.02 16.24 -21.12
CA ARG A 7 -33.08 16.24 -19.99
C ARG A 7 -33.38 15.13 -18.98
N LYS A 8 -34.66 14.86 -18.69
CA LYS A 8 -35.07 13.76 -17.80
C LYS A 8 -34.69 12.38 -18.38
N ARG A 9 -34.82 12.17 -19.69
CA ARG A 9 -34.43 10.92 -20.36
C ARG A 9 -32.92 10.70 -20.33
N PHE A 10 -32.13 11.75 -20.53
CA PHE A 10 -30.66 11.67 -20.49
C PHE A 10 -30.13 11.33 -19.09
N LEU A 11 -30.70 11.95 -18.05
CA LEU A 11 -30.34 11.64 -16.66
C LEU A 11 -30.73 10.22 -16.27
N ALA A 12 -31.91 9.76 -16.69
CA ALA A 12 -32.37 8.39 -16.46
C ALA A 12 -31.48 7.34 -17.16
N GLN A 13 -31.01 7.62 -18.39
CA GLN A 13 -30.07 6.75 -19.10
C GLN A 13 -28.72 6.65 -18.38
N ARG A 14 -28.20 7.78 -17.90
CA ARG A 14 -26.92 7.81 -17.18
C ARG A 14 -27.00 7.14 -15.80
N GLU A 15 -28.15 7.22 -15.14
CA GLU A 15 -28.39 6.54 -13.87
C GLU A 15 -28.55 5.03 -14.06
N ALA A 16 -29.26 4.60 -15.12
CA ALA A 16 -29.38 3.19 -15.48
C ALA A 16 -28.02 2.55 -15.86
N GLU A 17 -27.19 3.25 -16.64
CA GLU A 17 -25.83 2.80 -16.99
C GLU A 17 -24.94 2.64 -15.74
N LYS A 18 -25.02 3.62 -14.82
CA LYS A 18 -24.27 3.58 -13.56
C LYS A 18 -24.75 2.50 -12.61
N GLU A 19 -26.05 2.20 -12.61
CA GLU A 19 -26.61 1.11 -11.81
C GLU A 19 -26.24 -0.26 -12.41
N GLU A 20 -26.22 -0.38 -13.74
CA GLU A 20 -25.78 -1.59 -14.43
C GLU A 20 -24.28 -1.85 -14.19
N GLU A 21 -23.43 -0.83 -14.21
CA GLU A 21 -22.02 -0.93 -13.86
C GLU A 21 -21.83 -1.39 -12.41
N ARG A 22 -22.62 -0.86 -11.47
CA ARG A 22 -22.59 -1.30 -10.06
C ARG A 22 -23.00 -2.76 -9.91
N ARG A 23 -24.07 -3.17 -10.57
CA ARG A 23 -24.55 -4.57 -10.58
C ARG A 23 -23.52 -5.51 -11.22
N ALA A 24 -22.86 -5.09 -12.30
CA ALA A 24 -21.79 -5.85 -12.93
C ALA A 24 -20.57 -6.00 -12.01
N ARG A 25 -20.16 -4.91 -11.36
CA ARG A 25 -19.03 -4.90 -10.43
C ARG A 25 -19.28 -5.75 -9.18
N GLU A 26 -20.52 -5.76 -8.69
CA GLU A 26 -20.92 -6.59 -7.56
C GLU A 26 -20.98 -8.08 -7.92
N LYS A 27 -21.49 -8.43 -9.11
CA LYS A 27 -21.46 -9.80 -9.64
C LYS A 27 -20.03 -10.34 -9.79
N ILE A 28 -19.10 -9.50 -10.26
CA ILE A 28 -17.69 -9.87 -10.37
C ILE A 28 -17.07 -10.12 -8.98
N ARG A 29 -17.40 -9.28 -7.98
CA ARG A 29 -16.96 -9.46 -6.60
C ARG A 29 -17.49 -10.76 -5.98
N GLN A 30 -18.79 -11.06 -6.18
CA GLN A 30 -19.40 -12.30 -5.70
C GLN A 30 -18.81 -13.54 -6.36
N LYS A 31 -18.59 -13.51 -7.68
CA LYS A 31 -17.90 -14.61 -8.38
C LYS A 31 -16.47 -14.83 -7.88
N LEU A 32 -15.74 -13.75 -7.60
CA LEU A 32 -14.39 -13.84 -7.05
C LEU A 32 -14.39 -14.43 -5.62
N GLN A 33 -15.43 -14.15 -4.84
CA GLN A 33 -15.63 -14.76 -3.51
C GLN A 33 -15.98 -16.25 -3.60
N GLN A 34 -16.81 -16.67 -4.55
CA GLN A 34 -17.11 -18.08 -4.80
C GLN A 34 -15.87 -18.86 -5.27
N ASP A 35 -15.11 -18.33 -6.23
CA ASP A 35 -13.85 -18.95 -6.70
C ASP A 35 -12.84 -19.10 -5.54
N LYS A 36 -12.80 -18.13 -4.62
CA LYS A 36 -11.97 -18.19 -3.41
C LYS A 36 -12.40 -19.31 -2.44
N LEU A 37 -13.70 -19.62 -2.34
CA LEU A 37 -14.20 -20.70 -1.49
C LEU A 37 -14.04 -22.08 -2.15
N GLU A 38 -14.26 -22.20 -3.46
CA GLU A 38 -14.01 -23.44 -4.20
C GLU A 38 -12.52 -23.84 -4.19
N ARG A 39 -11.60 -22.87 -4.31
CA ARG A 39 -10.15 -23.14 -4.20
C ARG A 39 -9.69 -23.48 -2.78
N LYS A 40 -10.41 -23.02 -1.75
CA LYS A 40 -10.16 -23.42 -0.35
C LYS A 40 -10.54 -24.88 -0.09
N GLY A 41 -11.44 -25.48 -0.88
CA GLY A 41 -11.86 -26.87 -0.72
C GLY A 41 -10.91 -27.91 -1.35
N ILE A 42 -10.19 -27.54 -2.41
CA ILE A 42 -9.31 -28.46 -3.15
C ILE A 42 -7.91 -28.56 -2.51
N LEU A 43 -7.43 -27.49 -1.88
CA LEU A 43 -6.14 -27.46 -1.20
C LEU A 43 -6.32 -27.83 0.28
N GLY A 44 -6.47 -29.12 0.58
CA GLY A 44 -6.72 -29.65 1.92
C GLY A 44 -5.75 -29.13 2.99
N LEU A 45 -6.15 -28.04 3.66
CA LEU A 45 -5.53 -27.57 4.91
C LEU A 45 -6.46 -27.91 6.08
N PRO A 46 -5.92 -28.45 7.18
CA PRO A 46 -6.69 -28.81 8.38
C PRO A 46 -7.46 -27.63 8.97
N ARG A 47 -8.65 -27.95 9.48
CA ARG A 47 -9.45 -27.13 10.39
C ARG A 47 -8.82 -27.24 11.77
N GLU A 48 -8.24 -26.17 12.28
CA GLU A 48 -7.90 -26.05 13.69
C GLU A 48 -8.86 -25.04 14.34
N ASP A 49 -9.68 -25.56 15.25
CA ASP A 49 -10.51 -24.83 16.21
C ASP A 49 -9.62 -24.26 17.37
N PRO A 50 -10.11 -23.31 18.19
CA PRO A 50 -9.30 -22.34 18.95
C PRO A 50 -8.92 -22.77 20.39
N PRO A 51 -7.95 -22.11 21.05
CA PRO A 51 -7.94 -22.03 22.52
C PRO A 51 -7.72 -20.61 23.10
N THR A 52 -8.76 -20.12 23.79
CA THR A 52 -8.82 -19.58 25.17
C THR A 52 -7.60 -18.92 25.88
N MET A 53 -7.79 -17.62 26.19
CA MET A 53 -7.69 -16.93 27.51
C MET A 53 -6.41 -16.90 28.42
N LYS A 54 -5.85 -15.67 28.54
CA LYS A 54 -5.49 -14.85 29.75
C LYS A 54 -4.25 -15.24 30.65
N PRO A 55 -3.82 -14.41 31.65
CA PRO A 55 -3.08 -13.12 31.57
C PRO A 55 -1.92 -12.97 32.61
N ALA A 56 -1.02 -11.96 32.49
CA ALA A 56 -0.31 -11.22 33.59
C ALA A 56 0.95 -10.49 33.04
N THR A 57 1.11 -9.16 33.11
CA THR A 57 1.49 -8.23 34.21
C THR A 57 3.00 -7.86 34.20
N ALA A 58 3.25 -6.54 34.37
CA ALA A 58 4.47 -5.86 34.86
C ALA A 58 5.49 -5.28 33.84
N LEU A 59 5.44 -3.95 33.68
CA LEU A 59 6.59 -3.04 33.56
C LEU A 59 7.23 -2.85 34.97
N PRO A 60 8.53 -2.53 35.17
CA PRO A 60 9.05 -1.16 34.94
C PRO A 60 10.57 -0.94 34.63
N GLN A 61 10.83 0.10 33.82
CA GLN A 61 11.85 1.19 33.92
C GLN A 61 13.40 0.95 33.93
N LYS A 62 14.04 1.52 32.89
CA LYS A 62 15.15 2.53 32.84
C LYS A 62 16.52 2.22 33.50
N ILE A 63 17.62 2.35 32.74
CA ILE A 63 18.82 3.23 32.96
C ILE A 63 19.99 2.88 31.98
N LYS A 64 20.29 3.83 31.08
CA LYS A 64 21.57 4.44 30.65
C LYS A 64 22.78 3.59 30.16
N ASN A 65 23.15 3.90 28.90
CA ASN A 65 24.49 4.08 28.30
C ASN A 65 25.49 2.92 28.25
N SER A 66 25.80 2.43 27.03
CA SER A 66 27.04 2.76 26.27
C SER A 66 27.08 1.93 24.97
N GLN A 67 27.39 2.60 23.85
CA GLN A 67 27.60 2.00 22.52
C GLN A 67 28.86 1.10 22.50
N PRO A 68 28.95 0.07 21.63
CA PRO A 68 29.25 0.35 20.22
C PRO A 68 28.48 -0.51 19.18
N VAL A 69 27.95 0.21 18.19
CA VAL A 69 27.75 -0.12 16.76
C VAL A 69 27.25 -1.52 16.34
N ASP A 70 25.94 -1.61 16.07
CA ASP A 70 25.33 -2.48 15.05
C ASP A 70 24.38 -1.61 14.20
N PRO A 71 24.29 -1.78 12.87
CA PRO A 71 23.71 -0.80 11.94
C PRO A 71 22.18 -0.85 11.83
N ASP A 72 21.47 -1.25 12.88
CA ASP A 72 20.02 -1.40 12.82
C ASP A 72 19.34 -0.73 14.04
N LEU A 73 18.28 0.03 13.77
CA LEU A 73 17.36 0.63 14.77
C LEU A 73 17.79 1.93 15.48
N LEU A 74 18.24 2.95 14.75
CA LEU A 74 18.03 4.32 15.24
C LEU A 74 16.54 4.67 15.16
N PRO A 75 15.92 5.29 16.19
CA PRO A 75 14.64 5.96 16.06
C PRO A 75 14.78 7.10 15.06
N VAL A 76 14.50 6.81 13.79
CA VAL A 76 14.57 7.75 12.69
C VAL A 76 13.58 8.87 13.02
N LYS A 77 14.09 10.06 13.35
CA LYS A 77 13.26 11.25 13.55
C LYS A 77 12.30 11.36 12.35
N PRO A 78 11.04 11.76 12.52
CA PRO A 78 10.08 11.81 11.41
C PRO A 78 10.57 12.67 10.23
N ALA A 79 11.37 13.71 10.52
CA ALA A 79 12.06 14.51 9.50
C ALA A 79 13.07 13.71 8.66
N THR A 80 13.78 12.75 9.28
CA THR A 80 14.72 11.85 8.60
C THR A 80 13.96 10.81 7.77
N LYS A 81 12.83 10.29 8.25
CA LYS A 81 12.00 9.33 7.52
C LYS A 81 11.41 9.94 6.24
N LYS A 82 10.96 11.19 6.32
CA LYS A 82 10.54 11.99 5.16
C LYS A 82 11.63 12.10 4.11
N GLU A 83 12.83 12.47 4.51
CA GLU A 83 13.95 12.67 3.59
C GLU A 83 14.38 11.35 2.94
N LEU A 84 14.37 10.24 3.69
CA LEU A 84 14.61 8.91 3.14
C LEU A 84 13.56 8.52 2.10
N MET A 85 12.27 8.71 2.40
CA MET A 85 11.19 8.45 1.44
C MET A 85 11.36 9.29 0.17
N ARG A 86 11.66 10.58 0.33
CA ARG A 86 11.91 11.50 -0.78
C ARG A 86 13.12 11.06 -1.60
N GLU A 87 14.21 10.64 -0.95
CA GLU A 87 15.41 10.15 -1.62
C GLU A 87 15.17 8.85 -2.39
N CYS A 88 14.39 7.89 -1.85
CA CYS A 88 13.97 6.69 -2.60
C CYS A 88 13.25 7.06 -3.89
N LEU A 89 12.29 7.99 -3.82
CA LEU A 89 11.55 8.45 -5.00
C LEU A 89 12.45 9.22 -5.99
N ARG A 90 13.39 10.03 -5.52
CA ARG A 90 14.37 10.72 -6.37
C ARG A 90 15.28 9.71 -7.07
N SER A 91 15.83 8.74 -6.35
CA SER A 91 16.70 7.71 -6.88
C SER A 91 15.97 6.85 -7.91
N LEU A 92 14.74 6.41 -7.62
CA LEU A 92 13.90 5.68 -8.58
C LEU A 92 13.74 6.46 -9.90
N LYS A 93 13.45 7.76 -9.82
CA LYS A 93 13.33 8.64 -11.00
C LYS A 93 14.66 8.86 -11.72
N ARG A 94 15.78 8.97 -10.99
CA ARG A 94 17.13 9.15 -11.57
C ARG A 94 17.64 7.89 -12.26
N GLN A 95 17.30 6.71 -11.77
CA GLN A 95 17.66 5.44 -12.39
C GLN A 95 16.83 5.14 -13.65
N ASN A 96 15.62 5.72 -13.76
CA ASN A 96 14.69 5.52 -14.86
C ASN A 96 14.45 6.81 -15.67
N LYS A 97 15.50 7.60 -15.90
CA LYS A 97 15.40 8.90 -16.63
C LYS A 97 14.85 8.75 -18.04
N ASP A 98 15.19 7.65 -18.72
CA ASP A 98 14.77 7.38 -20.10
C ASP A 98 13.32 6.90 -20.21
N ASP A 99 12.72 6.47 -19.09
CA ASP A 99 11.36 5.94 -19.04
C ASP A 99 10.55 6.58 -17.90
N ASN A 100 10.23 7.87 -18.10
CA ASN A 100 9.40 8.61 -17.16
C ASN A 100 8.01 7.98 -17.00
N ALA A 101 7.44 7.37 -18.05
CA ALA A 101 6.13 6.72 -17.96
C ALA A 101 6.17 5.54 -16.97
N ARG A 102 7.23 4.74 -17.00
CA ARG A 102 7.46 3.64 -16.06
C ARG A 102 7.65 4.13 -14.62
N THR A 103 8.41 5.20 -14.43
CA THR A 103 8.56 5.87 -13.12
C THR A 103 7.22 6.34 -12.58
N MET A 104 6.41 7.00 -13.40
CA MET A 104 5.09 7.50 -13.00
C MET A 104 4.13 6.36 -12.64
N ARG A 105 4.16 5.23 -13.37
CA ARG A 105 3.38 4.02 -13.05
C ARG A 105 3.79 3.42 -11.70
N ALA A 106 5.08 3.44 -11.37
CA ALA A 106 5.58 2.99 -10.07
C ALA A 106 5.02 3.87 -8.94
N PHE A 107 5.14 5.19 -9.07
CA PHE A 107 4.62 6.15 -8.09
C PHE A 107 3.10 6.06 -7.91
N GLN A 108 2.35 5.89 -9.00
CA GLN A 108 0.90 5.67 -8.92
C GLN A 108 0.55 4.39 -8.17
N THR A 109 1.32 3.32 -8.40
CA THR A 109 1.07 2.03 -7.73
C THR A 109 1.42 2.09 -6.25
N LEU A 110 2.54 2.72 -5.89
CA LEU A 110 2.90 2.99 -4.49
C LEU A 110 1.84 3.85 -3.79
N MET A 111 1.33 4.89 -4.47
CA MET A 111 0.25 5.73 -3.97
C MET A 111 -1.01 4.92 -3.66
N ILE A 112 -1.39 3.98 -4.52
CA ILE A 112 -2.55 3.12 -4.30
C ILE A 112 -2.36 2.29 -3.02
N TYR A 113 -1.19 1.69 -2.79
CA TYR A 113 -0.94 0.91 -1.58
C TYR A 113 -1.06 1.76 -0.32
N VAL A 114 -0.37 2.91 -0.28
CA VAL A 114 -0.42 3.83 0.86
C VAL A 114 -1.84 4.33 1.11
N LYS A 115 -2.54 4.74 0.04
CA LYS A 115 -3.93 5.25 0.14
C LYS A 115 -4.92 4.18 0.59
N ASN A 116 -4.75 2.93 0.14
CA ASN A 116 -5.64 1.84 0.55
C ASN A 116 -5.52 1.57 2.06
N ILE A 117 -4.30 1.54 2.59
CA ILE A 117 -4.04 1.35 4.02
C ILE A 117 -4.51 2.56 4.82
N ALA A 118 -4.21 3.78 4.36
CA ALA A 118 -4.62 4.99 5.07
C ALA A 118 -6.15 5.14 5.18
N ASN A 119 -6.91 4.62 4.20
CA ASN A 119 -8.38 4.63 4.27
C ASN A 119 -8.94 3.43 5.05
N ASN A 120 -8.26 2.27 5.04
CA ASN A 120 -8.73 1.04 5.66
C ASN A 120 -7.56 0.32 6.36
N PRO A 121 -7.11 0.82 7.53
CA PRO A 121 -5.92 0.29 8.20
C PRO A 121 -6.13 -1.09 8.82
N ASP A 122 -7.37 -1.48 9.12
CA ASP A 122 -7.71 -2.78 9.74
C ASP A 122 -7.81 -3.93 8.72
N GLU A 123 -7.94 -3.60 7.43
CA GLU A 123 -8.14 -4.57 6.36
C GLU A 123 -6.80 -5.22 5.95
N GLU A 124 -6.59 -6.46 6.40
CA GLU A 124 -5.35 -7.22 6.16
C GLU A 124 -5.01 -7.39 4.67
N ILE A 125 -6.03 -7.43 3.80
CA ILE A 125 -5.84 -7.52 2.35
C ILE A 125 -5.08 -6.33 1.75
N PHE A 126 -5.10 -5.16 2.41
CA PHE A 126 -4.34 -3.98 1.97
C PHE A 126 -2.98 -3.89 2.63
N ARG A 127 -2.78 -4.60 3.75
CA ARG A 127 -1.52 -4.72 4.48
C ARG A 127 -0.64 -5.86 3.96
N LYS A 128 -1.15 -6.70 3.05
CA LYS A 128 -0.43 -7.84 2.47
C LYS A 128 -0.25 -7.68 0.96
N ILE A 129 1.00 -7.63 0.50
CA ILE A 129 1.36 -7.57 -0.91
C ILE A 129 2.13 -8.83 -1.27
N ARG A 130 1.73 -9.51 -2.35
CA ARG A 130 2.44 -10.69 -2.85
C ARG A 130 3.58 -10.27 -3.77
N ILE A 131 4.82 -10.59 -3.40
CA ILE A 131 6.02 -10.23 -4.17
C ILE A 131 6.00 -10.93 -5.53
N SER A 132 5.54 -12.18 -5.62
CA SER A 132 5.42 -12.92 -6.90
C SER A 132 4.32 -12.41 -7.83
N ASN A 133 3.53 -11.39 -7.45
CA ASN A 133 2.52 -10.82 -8.35
C ASN A 133 3.19 -10.11 -9.54
N PRO A 134 2.92 -10.51 -10.80
CA PRO A 134 3.54 -9.90 -11.97
C PRO A 134 3.30 -8.39 -12.09
N ALA A 135 2.11 -7.92 -11.71
CA ALA A 135 1.78 -6.49 -11.74
C ALA A 135 2.55 -5.72 -10.64
N PHE A 136 2.81 -6.34 -9.49
CA PHE A 136 3.68 -5.75 -8.47
C PHE A 136 5.12 -5.70 -8.96
N GLN A 137 5.66 -6.82 -9.46
CA GLN A 137 7.02 -6.91 -9.99
C GLN A 137 7.27 -5.89 -11.10
N ASP A 138 6.37 -5.82 -12.08
CA ASP A 138 6.51 -4.89 -13.19
C ASP A 138 6.38 -3.41 -12.77
N ARG A 139 5.68 -3.08 -11.70
CA ARG A 139 5.46 -1.67 -11.35
C ARG A 139 6.37 -1.17 -10.24
N VAL A 140 6.64 -2.00 -9.25
CA VAL A 140 7.34 -1.62 -8.02
C VAL A 140 8.44 -2.62 -7.66
N GLY A 141 8.17 -3.93 -7.77
CA GLY A 141 9.06 -4.97 -7.26
C GLY A 141 10.42 -5.07 -7.96
N LYS A 142 10.51 -4.66 -9.23
CA LYS A 142 11.78 -4.55 -9.96
C LYS A 142 12.64 -3.34 -9.55
N PHE A 143 12.12 -2.44 -8.74
CA PHE A 143 12.83 -1.27 -8.24
C PHE A 143 13.18 -1.48 -6.77
N GLU A 144 14.47 -1.53 -6.46
CA GLU A 144 14.94 -1.66 -5.07
C GLU A 144 14.42 -0.51 -4.20
N GLU A 145 14.40 0.71 -4.73
CA GLU A 145 13.86 1.87 -4.03
C GLU A 145 12.34 1.80 -3.83
N GLY A 146 11.64 1.08 -4.71
CA GLY A 146 10.21 0.82 -4.57
C GLY A 146 9.93 -0.08 -3.35
N ILE A 147 10.75 -1.11 -3.16
CA ILE A 147 10.67 -1.98 -1.98
C ILE A 147 11.10 -1.22 -0.72
N GLN A 148 12.22 -0.49 -0.77
CA GLN A 148 12.72 0.29 0.35
C GLN A 148 11.71 1.36 0.79
N PHE A 149 10.99 1.99 -0.15
CA PHE A 149 9.91 2.92 0.17
C PHE A 149 8.77 2.25 0.93
N LEU A 150 8.39 1.02 0.56
CA LEU A 150 7.39 0.25 1.30
C LEU A 150 7.90 -0.15 2.69
N GLU A 151 9.17 -0.54 2.82
CA GLU A 151 9.80 -0.82 4.11
C GLU A 151 9.80 0.42 5.02
N LEU A 152 10.08 1.60 4.47
CA LEU A 152 9.91 2.87 5.18
C LEU A 152 8.45 3.14 5.57
N CYS A 153 7.47 2.66 4.81
CA CYS A 153 6.06 2.74 5.22
C CYS A 153 5.69 1.74 6.34
N GLY A 154 6.60 0.84 6.70
CA GLY A 154 6.44 -0.17 7.77
C GLY A 154 6.20 -1.59 7.26
N PHE A 155 6.27 -1.82 5.93
CA PHE A 155 6.18 -3.17 5.40
C PHE A 155 7.44 -3.98 5.73
N GLU A 156 7.26 -5.26 5.99
CA GLU A 156 8.33 -6.21 6.28
C GLU A 156 8.19 -7.41 5.36
N ARG A 157 9.32 -8.01 5.00
CA ARG A 157 9.33 -9.25 4.25
C ARG A 157 8.95 -10.38 5.20
N ASP A 158 8.01 -11.20 4.74
CA ASP A 158 7.66 -12.45 5.42
C ASP A 158 8.87 -13.40 5.47
N GLU A 159 8.88 -14.35 6.40
CA GLU A 159 9.97 -15.32 6.57
C GLU A 159 10.27 -16.12 5.28
N GLY A 160 9.26 -16.33 4.43
CA GLY A 160 9.42 -16.97 3.13
C GLY A 160 9.87 -16.03 2.00
N GLY A 161 9.94 -14.72 2.23
CA GLY A 161 10.29 -13.71 1.21
C GLY A 161 9.26 -13.57 0.08
N ASP A 162 8.09 -14.21 0.20
CA ASP A 162 7.05 -14.25 -0.82
C ASP A 162 6.04 -13.09 -0.70
N PHE A 163 5.96 -12.49 0.49
CA PHE A 163 5.01 -11.43 0.81
C PHE A 163 5.70 -10.26 1.53
N LEU A 164 5.18 -9.06 1.26
CA LEU A 164 5.39 -7.88 2.09
C LEU A 164 4.16 -7.70 2.97
N LEU A 165 4.37 -7.66 4.28
CA LEU A 165 3.33 -7.56 5.30
C LEU A 165 3.54 -6.28 6.10
N LEU A 166 2.47 -5.54 6.34
CA LEU A 166 2.47 -4.43 7.29
C LEU A 166 1.73 -4.89 8.55
N PRO A 167 2.44 -5.21 9.65
CA PRO A 167 1.80 -5.56 10.92
C PRO A 167 0.91 -4.43 11.41
N GLN A 168 -0.25 -4.75 11.98
CA GLN A 168 -1.18 -3.74 12.51
C GLN A 168 -0.50 -2.80 13.52
N GLU A 169 0.40 -3.34 14.34
CA GLU A 169 1.14 -2.60 15.36
C GLU A 169 2.15 -1.60 14.76
N LYS A 170 2.61 -1.84 13.53
CA LYS A 170 3.56 -0.98 12.81
C LYS A 170 2.88 0.01 11.86
N VAL A 171 1.54 0.04 11.80
CA VAL A 171 0.79 1.01 10.98
C VAL A 171 0.94 2.40 11.58
N ASP A 172 1.87 3.17 11.02
CA ASP A 172 2.07 4.57 11.38
C ASP A 172 1.31 5.47 10.40
N MET A 173 0.12 5.93 10.82
CA MET A 173 -0.74 6.82 10.03
C MET A 173 -0.03 8.14 9.67
N SER A 174 0.88 8.62 10.52
CA SER A 174 1.65 9.84 10.24
C SER A 174 2.66 9.61 9.12
N ALA A 175 3.36 8.47 9.15
CA ALA A 175 4.27 8.07 8.08
C ALA A 175 3.54 7.79 6.76
N LEU A 176 2.37 7.16 6.79
CA LEU A 176 1.55 6.90 5.60
C LEU A 176 1.02 8.20 4.98
N THR A 177 0.55 9.14 5.80
CA THR A 177 0.12 10.47 5.33
C THR A 177 1.29 11.23 4.71
N LEU A 178 2.46 11.16 5.34
CA LEU A 178 3.70 11.75 4.85
C LEU A 178 4.12 11.13 3.50
N ALA A 179 4.17 9.81 3.42
CA ALA A 179 4.48 9.05 2.22
C ALA A 179 3.52 9.40 1.07
N GLY A 180 2.22 9.50 1.37
CA GLY A 180 1.21 9.94 0.41
C GLY A 180 1.47 11.35 -0.11
N SER A 181 1.80 12.30 0.78
CA SER A 181 2.13 13.67 0.36
C SER A 181 3.37 13.76 -0.52
N GLU A 182 4.42 12.99 -0.22
CA GLU A 182 5.65 12.94 -1.03
C GLU A 182 5.41 12.29 -2.39
N LEU A 183 4.62 11.21 -2.45
CA LEU A 183 4.24 10.58 -3.72
C LEU A 183 3.37 11.52 -4.57
N GLN A 184 2.46 12.27 -3.95
CA GLN A 184 1.62 13.23 -4.67
C GLN A 184 2.46 14.38 -5.23
N ASN A 185 3.42 14.87 -4.44
CA ASN A 185 4.42 15.83 -4.89
C ASN A 185 5.21 15.25 -6.07
N ALA A 186 5.68 14.00 -6.00
CA ALA A 186 6.40 13.34 -7.09
C ALA A 186 5.59 13.22 -8.39
N LEU A 187 4.27 13.01 -8.29
CA LEU A 187 3.37 12.88 -9.44
C LEU A 187 2.94 14.23 -10.03
N THR A 188 2.81 15.27 -9.21
CA THR A 188 2.26 16.57 -9.64
C THR A 188 3.35 17.59 -9.96
N ASN A 189 4.51 17.49 -9.31
CA ASN A 189 5.58 18.47 -9.42
C ASN A 189 6.58 18.10 -10.54
N PRO A 190 6.66 18.89 -11.62
CA PRO A 190 7.61 18.63 -12.70
C PRO A 190 9.07 18.72 -12.26
N TYR A 191 9.36 19.50 -11.21
CA TYR A 191 10.71 19.69 -10.65
C TYR A 191 11.07 18.66 -9.58
N PHE A 192 10.22 17.67 -9.33
CA PHE A 192 10.53 16.64 -8.34
C PHE A 192 11.81 15.89 -8.71
N GLY A 193 12.81 15.96 -7.82
CA GLY A 193 14.15 15.38 -8.00
C GLY A 193 15.19 16.28 -8.69
N LEU A 194 14.83 17.49 -9.12
CA LEU A 194 15.75 18.46 -9.74
C LEU A 194 16.34 19.46 -8.74
N LEU A 195 15.63 19.75 -7.65
CA LEU A 195 16.08 20.69 -6.62
C LEU A 195 16.67 19.92 -5.44
N SER A 196 17.99 19.71 -5.49
CA SER A 196 18.83 19.38 -4.34
C SER A 196 19.24 20.68 -3.65
N GLY A 197 18.61 21.00 -2.54
CA GLY A 197 19.00 22.05 -1.62
C GLY A 197 18.87 21.52 -0.20
#